data_AF-A0A395UME4-F1
#
_entry.id   AF-A0A395UME4-F1
#
_cell.length_a   1.000
_cell.length_b   1.000
_cell.length_c   1.000
_cell.angle_alpha   90.00
_cell.angle_beta   90.00
_cell.angle_gamma   90.00
#
_symmetry.space_group_name_H-M   'P 1'
#
loop_
_entity.id
_entity.type
_entity.pdbx_description
1 polymer ?
#
loop_
_entity_poly.entity_id
_entity_poly.type
_entity_poly.pdbx_seq_one_letter_code
_entity_poly.pdbx_strand_id
1 'polypeptide(L)'
;MKKVYCNNLLAKLLLAFSSCHTITIGPFVLSKRPEEKITQKVRNHECTHARQWVEMAVATGTVIWILLLCFDLSAWWLVLAGLAFYLWYGVEWLVMAVRLKDAGRAYKVVSFEREAYSNEDDPNYIENSNYFAWVKYLF
;
A
#
# COMPACT_ATOMS: atom_id res chain seq x y z
N MET A 1 4.39 17.26 -4.89
CA MET A 1 3.85 16.34 -5.92
C MET A 1 4.70 15.08 -6.01
N LYS A 2 4.19 13.92 -5.54
CA LYS A 2 4.87 12.62 -5.72
C LYS A 2 4.77 12.19 -7.19
N LYS A 3 5.86 11.66 -7.77
CA LYS A 3 5.93 11.28 -9.19
C LYS A 3 5.14 9.99 -9.44
N VAL A 4 4.11 10.06 -10.29
CA VAL A 4 3.41 8.88 -10.84
C VAL A 4 4.09 8.48 -12.14
N TYR A 5 4.60 7.25 -12.21
CA TYR A 5 5.27 6.77 -13.42
C TYR A 5 4.23 6.26 -14.41
N CYS A 6 3.90 7.10 -15.38
CA CYS A 6 2.89 6.82 -16.40
C CYS A 6 3.48 6.08 -17.61
N ASN A 7 2.64 5.31 -18.32
CA ASN A 7 2.97 4.60 -19.56
C ASN A 7 4.16 3.62 -19.42
N ASN A 8 4.35 3.02 -18.24
CA ASN A 8 5.46 2.11 -17.97
C ASN A 8 5.18 0.70 -18.55
N LEU A 9 6.19 0.09 -19.18
CA LEU A 9 6.13 -1.29 -19.66
C LEU A 9 5.81 -2.27 -18.52
N LEU A 10 6.38 -2.03 -17.33
CA LEU A 10 6.11 -2.83 -16.14
C LEU A 10 4.64 -2.76 -15.72
N ALA A 11 4.04 -1.57 -15.76
CA ALA A 11 2.62 -1.40 -15.46
C ALA A 11 1.75 -2.14 -16.50
N LYS A 12 2.12 -2.07 -17.78
CA LYS A 12 1.40 -2.79 -18.86
C LYS A 12 1.48 -4.30 -18.71
N LEU A 13 2.62 -4.82 -18.27
CA LEU A 13 2.85 -6.26 -18.07
C LEU A 13 2.11 -6.77 -16.82
N LEU A 14 2.27 -6.08 -15.68
CA LEU A 14 1.65 -6.47 -14.41
C LEU A 14 0.13 -6.28 -14.40
N LEU A 15 -0.37 -5.26 -15.11
CA LEU A 15 -1.80 -4.98 -15.29
C LEU A 15 -2.31 -5.44 -16.66
N ALA A 16 -1.66 -6.44 -17.28
CA ALA A 16 -2.13 -7.02 -18.54
C ALA A 16 -3.48 -7.73 -18.35
N PHE A 17 -3.63 -8.44 -17.22
CA PHE A 17 -4.79 -9.28 -16.90
C PHE A 17 -5.68 -8.72 -15.79
N SER A 18 -5.37 -7.53 -15.26
CA SER A 18 -6.13 -6.89 -14.20
C SER A 18 -7.02 -5.77 -14.73
N SER A 19 -8.22 -5.64 -14.16
CA SER A 19 -9.14 -4.52 -14.42
C SER A 19 -8.60 -3.18 -13.86
N CYS A 20 -7.57 -3.22 -13.00
CA CYS A 20 -6.95 -2.04 -12.43
C CYS A 20 -6.01 -1.37 -13.44
N HIS A 21 -6.01 -0.03 -13.44
CA HIS A 21 -5.21 0.78 -14.38
C HIS A 21 -3.99 1.43 -13.74
N THR A 22 -3.99 1.54 -12.41
CA THR A 22 -2.90 2.04 -11.60
C THR A 22 -2.63 1.00 -10.50
N ILE A 23 -1.38 0.85 -10.13
CA ILE A 23 -0.95 -0.05 -9.06
C ILE A 23 0.21 0.59 -8.30
N THR A 24 0.18 0.41 -6.99
CA THR A 24 1.29 0.76 -6.12
C THR A 24 2.20 -0.45 -5.91
N ILE A 25 3.49 -0.30 -6.24
CA ILE A 25 4.51 -1.30 -5.99
C ILE A 25 5.62 -0.65 -5.18
N GLY A 26 5.67 -1.01 -3.90
CA GLY A 26 6.55 -0.38 -2.94
C GLY A 26 6.22 1.11 -2.78
N PRO A 27 7.22 2.01 -2.84
CA PRO A 27 6.98 3.45 -2.77
C PRO A 27 6.55 4.05 -4.13
N PHE A 28 6.46 3.24 -5.19
CA PHE A 28 6.23 3.73 -6.55
C PHE A 28 4.79 3.48 -6.99
N VAL A 29 4.14 4.53 -7.50
CA VAL A 29 2.83 4.44 -8.15
C VAL A 29 3.04 4.32 -9.66
N LEU A 30 2.60 3.20 -10.23
CA LEU A 30 2.74 2.88 -11.65
C LEU A 30 1.38 2.90 -12.32
N SER A 31 1.27 3.54 -13.49
CA SER A 31 0.02 3.57 -14.26
C SER A 31 0.21 3.09 -15.70
N LYS A 32 -0.77 2.32 -16.18
CA LYS A 32 -0.90 1.89 -17.58
C LYS A 32 -1.40 3.02 -18.48
N ARG A 33 -2.14 3.99 -17.91
CA ARG A 33 -2.76 5.10 -18.65
C ARG A 33 -1.80 6.31 -18.72
N PRO A 34 -1.94 7.16 -19.75
CA PRO A 34 -1.27 8.46 -19.77
C PRO A 34 -1.77 9.32 -18.60
N GLU A 35 -0.91 10.22 -18.11
CA GLU A 35 -1.16 11.04 -16.91
C GLU A 35 -2.49 11.83 -17.01
N GLU A 36 -2.83 12.31 -18.21
CA GLU A 36 -4.05 13.06 -18.51
C GLU A 36 -5.35 12.32 -18.17
N LYS A 37 -5.32 10.98 -18.11
CA LYS A 37 -6.48 10.15 -17.78
C LYS A 37 -6.52 9.70 -16.31
N ILE A 38 -5.55 10.10 -15.49
CA ILE A 38 -5.47 9.75 -14.08
C ILE A 38 -6.07 10.89 -13.26
N THR A 39 -7.29 10.68 -12.76
CA THR A 39 -7.95 11.62 -11.86
C THR A 39 -7.15 11.79 -10.56
N GLN A 40 -7.22 12.99 -9.97
CA GLN A 40 -6.57 13.29 -8.69
C GLN A 40 -7.00 12.31 -7.58
N LYS A 41 -8.27 11.88 -7.58
CA LYS A 41 -8.80 10.85 -6.67
C LYS A 41 -8.01 9.54 -6.70
N VAL A 42 -7.77 8.99 -7.90
CA VAL A 42 -6.96 7.77 -8.08
C VAL A 42 -5.52 8.02 -7.63
N ARG A 43 -4.98 9.20 -7.91
CA ARG A 43 -3.63 9.58 -7.49
C ARG A 43 -3.50 9.60 -5.97
N ASN A 44 -4.45 10.21 -5.27
CA ASN A 44 -4.50 10.26 -3.81
C ASN A 44 -4.62 8.87 -3.19
N HIS A 45 -5.51 8.05 -3.73
CA HIS A 45 -5.72 6.66 -3.31
C HIS A 45 -4.41 5.86 -3.36
N GLU A 46 -3.75 5.85 -4.53
CA GLU A 46 -2.51 5.10 -4.73
C GLU A 46 -1.33 5.69 -3.96
N CYS A 47 -1.26 7.01 -3.82
CA CYS A 47 -0.23 7.66 -2.99
C CYS A 47 -0.40 7.35 -1.50
N THR A 48 -1.63 7.05 -1.06
CA THR A 48 -1.92 6.57 0.29
C THR A 48 -1.33 5.18 0.48
N HIS A 49 -1.52 4.26 -0.47
CA HIS A 49 -0.86 2.95 -0.44
C HIS A 49 0.67 3.05 -0.44
N ALA A 50 1.25 3.96 -1.24
CA ALA A 50 2.69 4.14 -1.26
C ALA A 50 3.21 4.63 0.11
N ARG A 51 2.45 5.49 0.80
CA ARG A 51 2.76 5.93 2.17
C ARG A 51 2.65 4.76 3.15
N GLN A 52 1.56 4.00 3.11
CA GLN A 52 1.34 2.83 3.98
C GLN A 52 2.46 1.80 3.82
N TRP A 53 2.92 1.56 2.60
CA TRP A 53 4.07 0.68 2.34
C TRP A 53 5.34 1.18 3.04
N VAL A 54 5.64 2.48 2.93
CA VAL A 54 6.81 3.08 3.61
C VAL A 54 6.68 2.98 5.13
N GLU A 55 5.50 3.28 5.67
CA GLU A 55 5.23 3.19 7.11
C GLU A 55 5.45 1.76 7.63
N MET A 56 4.92 0.75 6.93
CA MET A 56 5.11 -0.66 7.27
C MET A 56 6.57 -1.10 7.15
N ALA A 57 7.26 -0.68 6.09
CA ALA A 57 8.66 -1.02 5.87
C ALA A 57 9.56 -0.40 6.95
N VAL A 58 9.30 0.85 7.35
CA VAL A 58 10.04 1.51 8.44
C VAL A 58 9.75 0.80 9.76
N ALA A 59 8.48 0.58 10.11
CA ALA A 59 8.12 -0.06 11.39
C ALA A 59 8.72 -1.46 11.52
N THR A 60 8.55 -2.31 10.50
CA THR A 60 9.12 -3.67 10.53
C THR A 60 10.64 -3.67 10.40
N GLY A 61 11.22 -2.77 9.60
CA GLY A 61 12.66 -2.59 9.50
C GLY A 61 13.29 -2.23 10.84
N THR A 62 12.68 -1.31 11.61
CA THR A 62 13.13 -0.95 12.96
C THR A 62 13.06 -2.14 13.92
N VAL A 63 11.97 -2.90 13.91
CA VAL A 63 11.84 -4.10 14.76
C VAL A 63 12.90 -5.14 14.42
N ILE A 64 13.08 -5.45 13.13
CA ILE A 64 14.10 -6.41 12.68
C ILE A 64 15.48 -5.91 13.09
N TRP A 65 15.79 -4.64 12.87
CA TRP A 65 17.08 -4.05 13.23
C TRP A 65 17.39 -4.18 14.73
N ILE A 66 16.42 -3.92 15.61
CA ILE A 66 16.56 -4.13 17.06
C ILE A 66 16.88 -5.61 17.36
N LEU A 67 16.18 -6.55 16.72
CA LEU A 67 16.45 -7.98 16.88
C LEU A 67 17.84 -8.37 16.39
N LEU A 68 18.34 -7.79 15.29
CA LEU A 68 19.70 -8.02 14.81
C LEU A 68 20.72 -7.63 15.89
N LEU A 69 20.53 -6.49 16.55
CA LEU A 69 21.41 -6.00 17.60
C LEU A 69 21.37 -6.87 18.87
N CYS A 70 20.24 -7.49 19.17
CA CYS A 70 20.09 -8.33 20.37
C CYS A 70 20.54 -9.78 20.18
N PHE A 71 20.52 -10.31 18.94
CA PHE A 71 20.63 -11.75 18.68
C PHE A 71 21.68 -12.12 17.61
N ASP A 72 22.58 -11.19 17.23
CA ASP A 72 23.65 -11.40 16.24
C ASP A 72 23.16 -12.03 14.91
N LEU A 73 21.97 -11.61 14.47
CA LEU A 73 21.35 -12.13 13.25
C LEU A 73 21.93 -11.45 12.00
N SER A 74 21.85 -12.15 10.86
CA SER A 74 22.31 -11.61 9.57
C SER A 74 21.47 -10.43 9.08
N ALA A 75 22.11 -9.40 8.51
CA ALA A 75 21.42 -8.26 7.90
C ALA A 75 20.49 -8.62 6.73
N TRP A 76 20.62 -9.82 6.15
CA TRP A 76 19.74 -10.30 5.08
C TRP A 76 18.25 -10.30 5.46
N TRP A 77 17.93 -10.40 6.75
CA TRP A 77 16.55 -10.35 7.23
C TRP A 77 15.85 -9.01 6.99
N LEU A 78 16.59 -7.90 6.81
CA LEU A 78 16.00 -6.58 6.53
C LEU A 78 15.20 -6.54 5.21
N VAL A 79 15.45 -7.46 4.28
CA VAL A 79 14.67 -7.59 3.04
C VAL A 79 13.19 -7.87 3.33
N LEU A 80 12.88 -8.55 4.44
CA LEU A 80 11.50 -8.86 4.83
C LEU A 80 10.67 -7.60 5.12
N ALA A 81 11.31 -6.48 5.50
CA ALA A 81 10.61 -5.24 5.75
C ALA A 81 9.85 -4.73 4.50
N GLY A 82 10.42 -4.93 3.31
CA GLY A 82 9.75 -4.56 2.05
C GLY A 82 8.53 -5.44 1.70
N LEU A 83 8.42 -6.61 2.32
CA LEU A 83 7.31 -7.56 2.13
C LEU A 83 6.21 -7.42 3.18
N ALA A 84 6.50 -6.76 4.32
CA ALA A 84 5.60 -6.67 5.45
C ALA A 84 4.22 -6.09 5.10
N PHE A 85 4.18 -5.04 4.28
CA PHE A 85 2.93 -4.45 3.81
C PHE A 85 2.04 -5.47 3.09
N TYR A 86 2.60 -6.21 2.13
CA TYR A 86 1.84 -7.18 1.34
C TYR A 86 1.39 -8.38 2.18
N LEU A 87 2.24 -8.83 3.10
CA LEU A 87 1.90 -9.92 4.02
C LEU A 87 0.74 -9.52 4.94
N TRP A 88 0.83 -8.33 5.56
CA TRP A 88 -0.24 -7.84 6.44
C TRP A 88 -1.55 -7.61 5.67
N TYR A 89 -1.46 -6.97 4.50
CA TYR A 89 -2.60 -6.75 3.62
C TYR A 89 -3.30 -8.08 3.28
N GLY A 90 -2.53 -9.10 2.87
CA GLY A 90 -3.06 -10.41 2.53
C GLY A 90 -3.70 -11.14 3.72
N VAL A 91 -3.11 -11.05 4.91
CA VAL A 91 -3.68 -11.63 6.13
C VAL A 91 -4.99 -10.97 6.50
N GLU A 92 -5.04 -9.63 6.52
CA GLU A 92 -6.26 -8.89 6.84
C GLU A 92 -7.38 -9.21 5.84
N TRP A 93 -7.05 -9.21 4.55
CA TRP A 93 -7.98 -9.60 3.50
C TRP A 93 -8.49 -11.04 3.67
N LEU A 94 -7.61 -12.00 3.98
CA LEU A 94 -8.00 -13.41 4.17
C LEU A 94 -8.94 -13.57 5.37
N VAL A 95 -8.63 -12.93 6.50
CA VAL A 95 -9.48 -12.93 7.69
C VAL A 95 -10.86 -12.36 7.36
N MET A 96 -10.92 -11.24 6.64
CA MET A 96 -12.18 -10.62 6.24
C MET A 96 -12.94 -11.43 5.18
N ALA A 97 -12.24 -12.08 4.25
CA ALA A 97 -12.83 -12.95 3.24
C ALA A 97 -13.52 -14.16 3.87
N VAL A 98 -12.88 -14.79 4.85
CA VAL A 98 -13.47 -15.90 5.61
C VAL A 98 -14.66 -15.44 6.45
N ARG A 99 -14.55 -14.27 7.10
CA ARG A 99 -15.61 -13.71 7.97
C ARG A 99 -16.84 -13.26 7.20
N LEU A 100 -16.64 -12.54 6.09
CA LEU A 100 -17.72 -11.91 5.30
C LEU A 100 -18.26 -12.83 4.21
N LYS A 101 -17.53 -13.91 3.86
CA LYS A 101 -17.85 -14.83 2.75
C LYS A 101 -18.04 -14.12 1.39
N ASP A 102 -17.48 -12.92 1.27
CA ASP A 102 -17.56 -12.06 0.09
C ASP A 102 -16.19 -11.40 -0.08
N ALA A 103 -15.45 -11.85 -1.10
CA ALA A 103 -14.11 -11.36 -1.40
C ALA A 103 -14.08 -9.87 -1.80
N GLY A 104 -15.13 -9.39 -2.48
CA GLY A 104 -15.23 -8.00 -2.90
C GLY A 104 -15.53 -7.07 -1.73
N ARG A 105 -16.38 -7.49 -0.81
CA ARG A 105 -16.62 -6.75 0.44
C ARG A 105 -15.41 -6.81 1.36
N ALA A 106 -14.74 -7.97 1.45
CA ALA A 106 -13.53 -8.13 2.25
C ALA A 106 -12.42 -7.16 1.83
N TYR A 107 -12.22 -6.99 0.52
CA TYR A 107 -11.29 -6.01 -0.02
C TYR A 107 -11.54 -4.60 0.55
N LYS A 108 -12.77 -4.10 0.45
CA LYS A 108 -13.11 -2.74 0.91
C LYS A 108 -13.03 -2.53 2.42
N VAL A 109 -12.96 -3.61 3.19
CA VAL A 109 -12.92 -3.57 4.67
C VAL A 109 -11.49 -3.61 5.21
N VAL A 110 -10.51 -3.99 4.39
CA VAL A 110 -9.08 -3.92 4.76
C VAL A 110 -8.74 -2.51 5.22
N SER A 111 -8.09 -2.36 6.37
CA SER A 111 -7.76 -1.08 7.01
C SER A 111 -7.05 -0.11 6.05
N PHE A 112 -6.12 -0.62 5.25
CA PHE A 112 -5.42 0.14 4.23
C PHE A 112 -6.35 0.71 3.15
N GLU A 113 -7.28 -0.11 2.65
CA GLU A 113 -8.29 0.29 1.67
C GLU A 113 -9.27 1.29 2.29
N ARG A 114 -9.71 1.05 3.53
CA ARG A 114 -10.60 1.96 4.26
C ARG A 114 -9.97 3.35 4.38
N GLU A 115 -8.68 3.46 4.73
CA GLU A 115 -7.98 4.74 4.76
C GLU A 115 -7.92 5.38 3.37
N ALA A 116 -7.51 4.63 2.34
CA ALA A 116 -7.37 5.15 0.99
C ALA A 116 -8.70 5.68 0.45
N TYR A 117 -9.79 4.90 0.56
CA TYR A 117 -11.13 5.30 0.13
C TYR A 117 -11.71 6.46 0.95
N SER A 118 -11.42 6.55 2.25
CA SER A 118 -11.97 7.62 3.09
C SER A 118 -11.35 8.98 2.78
N ASN A 119 -10.15 9.00 2.21
CA ASN A 119 -9.37 10.23 2.02
C ASN A 119 -8.99 10.52 0.56
N GLU A 120 -9.43 9.70 -0.39
CA GLU A 120 -9.10 9.87 -1.82
C GLU A 120 -9.60 11.20 -2.41
N ASP A 121 -10.64 11.79 -1.83
CA ASP A 121 -11.20 13.08 -2.29
C ASP A 121 -10.50 14.30 -1.68
N ASP A 122 -9.63 14.13 -0.67
CA ASP A 122 -8.82 15.21 -0.11
C ASP A 122 -7.44 15.31 -0.80
N PRO A 123 -7.20 16.35 -1.63
CA PRO A 123 -5.94 16.51 -2.36
C PRO A 123 -4.72 16.74 -1.45
N ASN A 124 -4.94 17.21 -0.22
CA ASN A 124 -3.88 17.53 0.74
C ASN A 124 -3.76 16.46 1.84
N TYR A 125 -4.48 15.33 1.72
CA TYR A 125 -4.48 14.29 2.74
C TYR A 125 -3.08 13.84 3.12
N ILE A 126 -2.23 13.54 2.13
CA ILE A 126 -0.87 13.03 2.39
C ILE A 126 0.00 14.05 3.14
N GLU A 127 -0.22 15.35 2.91
CA GLU A 127 0.57 16.42 3.53
C GLU A 127 0.12 16.69 4.98
N ASN A 128 -1.18 16.52 5.25
CA ASN A 128 -1.77 16.85 6.55
C ASN A 128 -2.04 15.62 7.44
N SER A 129 -1.96 14.40 6.91
CA SER A 129 -2.26 13.19 7.68
C SER A 129 -1.10 12.76 8.56
N ASN A 130 -1.48 12.24 9.74
CA ASN A 130 -0.55 11.63 10.67
C ASN A 130 -0.01 10.30 10.11
N TYR A 131 1.23 9.97 10.47
CA TYR A 131 1.79 8.65 10.15
C TYR A 131 1.01 7.55 10.88
N PHE A 132 0.89 6.38 10.23
CA PHE A 132 0.16 5.22 10.75
C PHE A 132 -1.35 5.45 10.96
N ALA A 133 -1.96 6.31 10.13
CA ALA A 133 -3.38 6.61 10.23
C ALA A 133 -4.29 5.39 9.94
N TRP A 134 -3.84 4.44 9.11
CA TRP A 134 -4.53 3.17 8.83
C TRP A 134 -4.88 2.37 10.10
N VAL A 135 -4.13 2.51 11.19
CA VAL A 135 -4.39 1.80 12.46
C VAL A 135 -5.77 2.13 13.03
N LYS A 136 -6.27 3.35 12.78
CA LYS A 136 -7.63 3.77 13.18
C LYS A 136 -8.74 2.98 12.49
N TYR A 137 -8.42 2.35 11.36
CA TYR A 137 -9.34 1.57 10.53
C TYR A 137 -9.21 0.05 10.76
N LEU A 138 -8.39 -0.39 11.73
CA LEU A 138 -8.35 -1.80 12.17
C LEU A 138 -9.53 -2.18 13.08
N PHE A 139 -10.13 -1.20 13.74
CA PHE A 139 -11.28 -1.34 14.63
C PHE A 139 -12.54 -0.69 14.01
#